data_AF-A0A956UDQ6-F1
#
_entry.id   AF-A0A956UDQ6-F1
#
_cell.length_a   1.000
_cell.length_b   1.000
_cell.length_c   1.000
_cell.angle_alpha   90.00
_cell.angle_beta   90.00
_cell.angle_gamma   90.00
#
_symmetry.space_group_name_H-M   'P 1'
#
loop_
_entity.id
_entity.type
_entity.pdbx_description
1 polymer ?
#
loop_
_entity_poly.entity_id
_entity_poly.type
_entity_poly.pdbx_seq_one_letter_code
_entity_poly.pdbx_strand_id
1 'polypeptide(L)'
;DVLRAINPGIILCSLSAYGHDGPWANVPGIGGTIEPSSGMSALLGYEDGPPMNSGQMYPDAVAGYYGAASILAALRYRDRTGRGQFVDLSMMEANLAHTGDAALEYLRNGTQRARMGNRHTTFAPHGIYRCAGDEQWIAIACETDEQWRALLAVAGGAIEGVDGWQAAAGRKSSEASLDAALSAWTAGQNRDALVESLVTAGVIAAPVLDGLELAADVSARERGILVDVEHVEVGHMQQLASPFRFGGSDPVPIRPAPLHGEHSLEVFQQFLGMSEEEYAALVAAGITGMGPPDQVEEQAHA
;
A
#
# COMPACT_ATOMS: atom_id res chain seq x y z
N ASP A 1 29.15 -2.99 -14.91
CA ASP A 1 30.21 -2.41 -15.76
C ASP A 1 29.90 -2.37 -17.25
N VAL A 2 29.44 -3.46 -17.87
CA VAL A 2 29.11 -3.50 -19.32
C VAL A 2 28.18 -2.37 -19.75
N LEU A 3 27.03 -2.20 -19.08
CA LEU A 3 26.07 -1.13 -19.40
C LEU A 3 26.68 0.28 -19.28
N ARG A 4 27.55 0.51 -18.29
CA ARG A 4 28.20 1.79 -18.06
C ARG A 4 29.21 2.13 -19.16
N ALA A 5 29.87 1.13 -19.74
CA ALA A 5 30.79 1.32 -20.87
C ALA A 5 30.04 1.82 -22.13
N ILE A 6 28.79 1.42 -22.30
CA ILE A 6 27.92 1.86 -23.39
C ILE A 6 27.34 3.25 -23.08
N ASN A 7 26.82 3.44 -21.87
CA ASN A 7 26.21 4.70 -21.44
C ASN A 7 26.66 5.05 -20.00
N PRO A 8 27.62 5.96 -19.82
CA PRO A 8 28.09 6.39 -18.50
C PRO A 8 27.00 7.05 -17.63
N GLY A 9 25.94 7.55 -18.25
CA GLY A 9 24.77 8.16 -17.62
C GLY A 9 23.67 7.18 -17.22
N ILE A 10 23.82 5.88 -17.50
CA ILE A 10 22.77 4.89 -17.22
C ILE A 10 22.55 4.72 -15.72
N ILE A 11 21.29 4.73 -15.31
CA ILE A 11 20.88 4.39 -13.95
C ILE A 11 20.30 2.99 -14.02
N LEU A 12 20.82 2.10 -13.19
CA LEU A 12 20.35 0.73 -13.06
C LEU A 12 19.86 0.54 -11.63
N CYS A 13 18.56 0.30 -11.45
CA CYS A 13 18.00 -0.11 -10.17
C CYS A 13 17.69 -1.59 -10.22
N SER A 14 18.26 -2.37 -9.29
CA SER A 14 17.89 -3.75 -9.08
C SER A 14 17.10 -3.86 -7.79
N LEU A 15 15.84 -4.26 -7.94
CA LEU A 15 14.91 -4.44 -6.84
C LEU A 15 14.82 -5.95 -6.57
N SER A 16 15.40 -6.38 -5.45
CA SER A 16 15.49 -7.78 -5.05
C SER A 16 14.89 -7.99 -3.67
N ALA A 17 14.56 -9.23 -3.31
CA ALA A 17 13.98 -9.49 -1.99
C ALA A 17 14.92 -9.08 -0.84
N TYR A 18 16.20 -9.42 -0.93
CA TYR A 18 17.14 -9.35 0.20
C TYR A 18 18.47 -8.64 -0.13
N GLY A 19 18.59 -7.96 -1.27
CA GLY A 19 19.83 -7.32 -1.73
C GLY A 19 20.70 -8.25 -2.56
N HIS A 20 21.78 -7.73 -3.17
CA HIS A 20 22.74 -8.53 -3.94
C HIS A 20 23.90 -9.10 -3.11
N ASP A 21 23.95 -8.80 -1.81
CA ASP A 21 24.98 -9.28 -0.91
C ASP A 21 24.41 -9.94 0.36
N GLY A 22 25.32 -10.47 1.18
CA GLY A 22 24.95 -11.18 2.39
C GLY A 22 24.39 -12.59 2.16
N PRO A 23 23.99 -13.26 3.25
CA PRO A 23 23.62 -14.68 3.21
C PRO A 23 22.31 -14.95 2.46
N TRP A 24 21.50 -13.92 2.18
CA TRP A 24 20.18 -14.05 1.57
C TRP A 24 20.13 -13.54 0.11
N ALA A 25 21.26 -13.14 -0.48
CA ALA A 25 21.32 -12.54 -1.82
C ALA A 25 20.64 -13.37 -2.92
N ASN A 26 20.70 -14.70 -2.81
CA ASN A 26 20.12 -15.64 -3.79
C ASN A 26 18.86 -16.34 -3.28
N VAL A 27 18.23 -15.82 -2.24
CA VAL A 27 17.00 -16.39 -1.67
C VAL A 27 15.79 -15.77 -2.39
N PRO A 28 14.90 -16.59 -2.97
CA PRO A 28 13.67 -16.07 -3.58
C PRO A 28 12.78 -15.43 -2.51
N GLY A 29 12.09 -14.36 -2.87
CA GLY A 29 11.16 -13.68 -1.97
C GLY A 29 9.95 -13.14 -2.73
N ILE A 30 8.81 -13.25 -2.06
CA ILE A 30 7.53 -12.65 -2.44
C ILE A 30 6.98 -11.86 -1.26
N GLY A 31 6.04 -10.93 -1.47
CA GLY A 31 5.48 -10.08 -0.41
C GLY A 31 5.13 -10.85 0.87
N GLY A 32 4.48 -12.01 0.75
CA GLY A 32 4.11 -12.85 1.89
C GLY A 32 5.28 -13.42 2.72
N THR A 33 6.50 -13.44 2.18
CA THR A 33 7.75 -13.83 2.88
C THR A 33 8.60 -12.63 3.28
N ILE A 34 8.48 -11.51 2.56
CA ILE A 34 9.24 -10.29 2.82
C ILE A 34 8.65 -9.54 4.03
N GLU A 35 7.33 -9.48 4.14
CA GLU A 35 6.66 -8.85 5.29
C GLU A 35 7.04 -9.49 6.64
N PRO A 36 7.05 -10.82 6.80
CA PRO A 36 7.50 -11.41 8.06
C PRO A 36 9.01 -11.28 8.27
N SER A 37 9.82 -11.36 7.22
CA SER A 37 11.28 -11.25 7.35
C SER A 37 11.76 -9.82 7.62
N SER A 38 10.98 -8.80 7.27
CA SER A 38 11.23 -7.40 7.65
C SER A 38 10.80 -7.06 9.08
N GLY A 39 10.11 -7.99 9.76
CA GLY A 39 9.59 -7.81 11.12
C GLY A 39 8.20 -7.17 11.20
N MET A 40 7.60 -6.77 10.07
CA MET A 40 6.27 -6.14 10.06
C MET A 40 5.19 -7.07 10.59
N SER A 41 5.15 -8.34 10.16
CA SER A 41 4.12 -9.29 10.59
C SER A 41 4.13 -9.57 12.09
N ALA A 42 5.25 -9.31 12.78
CA ALA A 42 5.33 -9.47 14.24
C ALA A 42 4.44 -8.46 14.99
N LEU A 43 4.14 -7.32 14.36
CA LEU A 43 3.30 -6.23 14.90
C LEU A 43 1.82 -6.39 14.54
N LEU A 44 1.51 -7.23 13.56
CA LEU A 44 0.18 -7.36 13.00
C LEU A 44 -0.54 -8.58 13.60
N GLY A 45 -1.75 -8.33 14.11
CA GLY A 45 -2.67 -9.34 14.58
C GLY A 45 -3.34 -8.99 15.90
N TYR A 46 -4.19 -9.90 16.37
CA TYR A 46 -4.86 -9.77 17.67
C TYR A 46 -3.87 -9.93 18.83
N GLU A 47 -4.22 -9.32 19.96
CA GLU A 47 -3.57 -9.57 21.25
C GLU A 47 -3.57 -11.09 21.53
N ASP A 48 -2.43 -11.62 21.98
CA ASP A 48 -2.16 -13.04 22.20
C ASP A 48 -2.34 -13.99 20.99
N GLY A 49 -2.71 -13.47 19.81
CA GLY A 49 -2.82 -14.23 18.57
C GLY A 49 -1.46 -14.48 17.89
N PRO A 50 -1.40 -15.33 16.85
CA PRO A 50 -0.19 -15.49 16.03
C PRO A 50 0.12 -14.21 15.24
N PRO A 51 1.38 -13.99 14.81
CA PRO A 51 1.72 -13.01 13.79
C PRO A 51 0.90 -13.22 12.51
N MET A 52 0.49 -12.13 11.87
CA MET A 52 -0.25 -12.16 10.61
C MET A 52 0.39 -11.22 9.60
N ASN A 53 0.26 -11.53 8.31
CA ASN A 53 0.54 -10.54 7.27
C ASN A 53 -0.65 -9.58 7.16
N SER A 54 -0.39 -8.40 6.61
CA SER A 54 -1.35 -7.32 6.37
C SER A 54 -2.52 -7.69 5.44
N GLY A 55 -2.49 -8.86 4.81
CA GLY A 55 -3.48 -9.31 3.84
C GLY A 55 -3.31 -8.70 2.44
N GLN A 56 -2.42 -7.71 2.31
CA GLN A 56 -1.96 -7.18 1.02
C GLN A 56 -0.51 -7.55 0.80
N MET A 57 -0.05 -7.52 -0.45
CA MET A 57 1.39 -7.63 -0.75
C MET A 57 2.07 -6.28 -0.50
N TYR A 58 1.94 -5.79 0.74
CA TYR A 58 2.42 -4.49 1.20
C TYR A 58 3.89 -4.24 0.84
N PRO A 59 4.80 -5.24 0.96
CA PRO A 59 6.19 -5.04 0.60
C PRO A 59 6.46 -4.64 -0.84
N ASP A 60 5.63 -5.10 -1.78
CA ASP A 60 5.83 -4.87 -3.20
C ASP A 60 5.61 -3.38 -3.52
N ALA A 61 4.55 -2.79 -2.96
CA ALA A 61 4.25 -1.37 -3.12
C ALA A 61 5.31 -0.47 -2.48
N VAL A 62 5.71 -0.79 -1.24
CA VAL A 62 6.78 -0.05 -0.53
C VAL A 62 8.07 -0.06 -1.36
N ALA A 63 8.49 -1.23 -1.83
CA ALA A 63 9.68 -1.34 -2.65
C ALA A 63 9.57 -0.56 -3.97
N GLY A 64 8.40 -0.58 -4.61
CA GLY A 64 8.12 0.24 -5.80
C GLY A 64 8.31 1.74 -5.55
N TYR A 65 7.83 2.26 -4.43
CA TYR A 65 8.00 3.67 -4.05
C TYR A 65 9.45 4.03 -3.74
N TYR A 66 10.17 3.19 -2.99
CA TYR A 66 11.61 3.39 -2.77
C TYR A 66 12.41 3.28 -4.08
N GLY A 67 12.00 2.39 -4.98
CA GLY A 67 12.55 2.27 -6.34
C GLY A 67 12.40 3.57 -7.13
N ALA A 68 11.18 4.12 -7.19
CA ALA A 68 10.93 5.40 -7.85
C ALA A 68 11.74 6.55 -7.21
N ALA A 69 11.75 6.65 -5.88
CA ALA A 69 12.49 7.69 -5.15
C ALA A 69 14.00 7.60 -5.39
N SER A 70 14.57 6.39 -5.40
CA SER A 70 16.00 6.19 -5.65
C SER A 70 16.39 6.52 -7.09
N ILE A 71 15.54 6.19 -8.08
CA ILE A 71 15.72 6.61 -9.47
C ILE A 71 15.69 8.14 -9.58
N LEU A 72 14.74 8.83 -8.95
CA LEU A 72 14.67 10.29 -8.96
C LEU A 72 15.93 10.93 -8.33
N ALA A 73 16.42 10.37 -7.22
CA ALA A 73 17.68 10.82 -6.60
C ALA A 73 18.89 10.60 -7.52
N ALA A 74 18.97 9.44 -8.18
CA ALA A 74 20.03 9.12 -9.12
C ALA A 74 19.97 9.99 -10.40
N LEU A 75 18.78 10.33 -10.89
CA LEU A 75 18.58 11.29 -11.98
C LEU A 75 19.13 12.66 -11.59
N ARG A 76 18.82 13.14 -10.38
CA ARG A 76 19.36 14.40 -9.87
C ARG A 76 20.88 14.39 -9.74
N TYR A 77 21.47 13.27 -9.32
CA TYR A 77 22.92 13.08 -9.29
C TYR A 77 23.52 13.11 -10.70
N ARG A 78 22.90 12.41 -11.66
CA ARG A 78 23.31 12.40 -13.06
C ARG A 78 23.28 13.79 -13.68
N ASP A 79 22.24 14.57 -13.46
CA ASP A 79 22.13 15.92 -14.02
C ASP A 79 23.25 16.86 -13.54
N ARG A 80 23.81 16.60 -12.35
CA ARG A 80 24.92 17.38 -11.78
C ARG A 80 26.30 16.90 -12.22
N THR A 81 26.43 15.63 -12.56
CA THR A 81 27.74 14.96 -12.70
C THR A 81 27.99 14.34 -14.08
N GLY A 82 26.94 14.19 -14.89
CA GLY A 82 26.93 13.40 -16.12
C GLY A 82 27.00 11.89 -15.90
N ARG A 83 26.97 11.40 -14.65
CA ARG A 83 27.20 9.98 -14.32
C ARG A 83 25.95 9.35 -13.71
N GLY A 84 25.57 8.19 -14.22
CA GLY A 84 24.52 7.38 -13.62
C GLY A 84 25.01 6.58 -12.41
N GLN A 85 24.11 5.82 -11.80
CA GLN A 85 24.37 5.03 -10.59
C GLN A 85 23.73 3.64 -10.67
N PHE A 86 24.34 2.69 -9.99
CA PHE A 86 23.69 1.42 -9.68
C PHE A 86 23.02 1.57 -8.31
N VAL A 87 21.75 1.22 -8.22
CA VAL A 87 20.97 1.15 -6.99
C VAL A 87 20.68 -0.32 -6.73
N ASP A 88 21.24 -0.83 -5.64
CA ASP A 88 20.80 -2.09 -5.05
C ASP A 88 19.73 -1.76 -4.01
N LEU A 89 18.52 -2.29 -4.21
CA LEU A 89 17.38 -2.05 -3.33
C LEU A 89 16.81 -3.39 -2.84
N SER A 90 17.02 -3.67 -1.56
CA SER A 90 16.34 -4.78 -0.88
C SER A 90 14.91 -4.39 -0.49
N MET A 91 13.95 -5.23 -0.87
CA MET A 91 12.56 -5.11 -0.41
C MET A 91 12.46 -5.30 1.10
N MET A 92 13.21 -6.24 1.68
CA MET A 92 13.25 -6.45 3.13
C MET A 92 13.72 -5.20 3.87
N GLU A 93 14.81 -4.57 3.43
CA GLU A 93 15.33 -3.34 4.06
C GLU A 93 14.36 -2.17 3.91
N ALA A 94 13.75 -2.01 2.73
CA ALA A 94 12.75 -0.99 2.47
C ALA A 94 11.55 -1.12 3.43
N ASN A 95 11.13 -2.35 3.71
CA ASN A 95 10.02 -2.63 4.62
C ASN A 95 10.43 -2.57 6.10
N LEU A 96 11.66 -2.96 6.44
CA LEU A 96 12.20 -2.78 7.79
C LEU A 96 12.19 -1.30 8.16
N ALA A 97 12.61 -0.41 7.24
CA ALA A 97 12.53 1.03 7.43
C ALA A 97 11.08 1.53 7.64
N HIS A 98 10.08 0.78 7.17
CA HIS A 98 8.66 1.10 7.33
C HIS A 98 8.05 0.62 8.66
N THR A 99 8.75 -0.23 9.44
CA THR A 99 8.29 -0.63 10.79
C THR A 99 8.33 0.50 11.81
N GLY A 100 8.96 1.63 11.46
CA GLY A 100 8.87 2.89 12.19
C GLY A 100 9.40 2.85 13.62
N ASP A 101 8.62 3.40 14.55
CA ASP A 101 8.99 3.56 15.95
C ASP A 101 9.11 2.22 16.69
N ALA A 102 8.43 1.16 16.23
CA ALA A 102 8.51 -0.17 16.82
C ALA A 102 9.93 -0.76 16.70
N ALA A 103 10.59 -0.58 15.55
CA ALA A 103 11.99 -0.97 15.40
C ALA A 103 12.90 -0.16 16.32
N LEU A 104 12.66 1.15 16.45
CA LEU A 104 13.46 2.02 17.34
C LEU A 104 13.27 1.66 18.81
N GLU A 105 12.05 1.31 19.24
CA GLU A 105 11.75 0.86 20.59
C GLU A 105 12.58 -0.38 20.96
N TYR A 106 12.64 -1.36 20.05
CA TYR A 106 13.47 -2.54 20.22
C TYR A 106 14.96 -2.18 20.22
N LEU A 107 15.43 -1.42 19.22
CA LEU A 107 16.85 -1.05 19.10
C LEU A 107 17.37 -0.22 20.28
N ARG A 108 16.52 0.63 20.87
CA ARG A 108 16.92 1.53 21.97
C ARG A 108 16.72 0.93 23.35
N ASN A 109 15.63 0.18 23.55
CA ASN A 109 15.19 -0.26 24.88
C ASN A 109 15.20 -1.78 25.04
N GLY A 110 15.39 -2.55 23.96
CA GLY A 110 15.26 -4.02 23.97
C GLY A 110 13.82 -4.51 24.12
N THR A 111 12.84 -3.61 24.05
CA THR A 111 11.42 -3.94 24.23
C THR A 111 10.83 -4.36 22.90
N GLN A 112 10.34 -5.60 22.83
CA GLN A 112 9.54 -6.07 21.71
C GLN A 112 8.10 -5.62 21.88
N ARG A 113 7.59 -4.80 20.95
CA ARG A 113 6.18 -4.38 20.94
C ARG A 113 5.29 -5.61 20.70
N ALA A 114 4.29 -5.78 21.55
CA ALA A 114 3.28 -6.82 21.39
C ALA A 114 2.22 -6.42 20.34
N ARG A 115 1.58 -7.42 19.73
CA ARG A 115 0.39 -7.22 18.90
C ARG A 115 -0.75 -6.69 19.76
N MET A 116 -1.49 -5.71 19.24
CA MET A 116 -2.57 -5.04 19.98
C MET A 116 -3.86 -4.86 19.16
N GLY A 117 -4.00 -5.56 18.03
CA GLY A 117 -5.10 -5.34 17.11
C GLY A 117 -5.13 -3.90 16.61
N ASN A 118 -6.30 -3.26 16.69
CA ASN A 118 -6.52 -1.89 16.22
C ASN A 118 -6.21 -0.80 17.26
N ARG A 119 -5.76 -1.19 18.47
CA ARG A 119 -5.47 -0.25 19.57
C ARG A 119 -4.27 0.63 19.25
N HIS A 120 -4.20 1.77 19.92
CA HIS A 120 -3.05 2.66 19.87
C HIS A 120 -2.20 2.53 21.14
N THR A 121 -0.88 2.77 21.08
CA THR A 121 -0.02 2.64 22.27
C THR A 121 -0.35 3.66 23.37
N THR A 122 -0.91 4.81 23.00
CA THR A 122 -1.09 5.97 23.90
C THR A 122 -2.56 6.39 24.08
N PHE A 123 -3.40 6.19 23.07
CA PHE A 123 -4.72 6.81 23.00
C PHE A 123 -5.83 5.77 23.11
N ALA A 124 -6.93 6.16 23.75
CA ALA A 124 -8.14 5.36 23.87
C ALA A 124 -9.38 6.29 23.96
N PRO A 125 -10.44 6.05 23.17
CA PRO A 125 -10.55 4.95 22.19
C PRO A 125 -9.70 5.16 20.92
N HIS A 126 -9.30 4.04 20.32
CA HIS A 126 -8.68 3.98 19.00
C HIS A 126 -8.92 2.56 18.46
N GLY A 127 -9.97 2.36 17.67
CA GLY A 127 -10.41 1.01 17.31
C GLY A 127 -11.41 0.95 16.15
N ILE A 128 -11.79 -0.28 15.80
CA ILE A 128 -12.79 -0.57 14.78
C ILE A 128 -13.94 -1.33 15.46
N TYR A 129 -15.16 -0.85 15.27
CA TYR A 129 -16.35 -1.34 15.95
C TYR A 129 -17.45 -1.70 14.96
N ARG A 130 -18.19 -2.77 15.24
CA ARG A 130 -19.28 -3.23 14.38
C ARG A 130 -20.47 -2.28 14.46
N CYS A 131 -21.13 -2.06 13.34
CA CYS A 131 -22.38 -1.32 13.20
C CYS A 131 -23.55 -2.25 12.84
N ALA A 132 -24.76 -1.69 12.75
CA ALA A 132 -25.92 -2.42 12.25
C ALA A 132 -25.75 -2.76 10.76
N GLY A 133 -26.10 -4.00 10.39
CA GLY A 133 -25.90 -4.54 9.04
C GLY A 133 -24.88 -5.67 9.00
N ASP A 134 -24.60 -6.15 7.79
CA ASP A 134 -23.58 -7.18 7.53
C ASP A 134 -22.28 -6.53 7.08
N GLU A 135 -21.15 -6.96 7.65
CA GLU A 135 -19.82 -6.38 7.42
C GLU A 135 -19.76 -4.84 7.47
N GLN A 136 -20.60 -4.22 8.31
CA GLN A 136 -20.61 -2.78 8.54
C GLN A 136 -19.75 -2.44 9.75
N TRP A 137 -18.70 -1.65 9.53
CA TRP A 137 -17.74 -1.29 10.59
C TRP A 137 -17.39 0.20 10.56
N ILE A 138 -17.14 0.76 11.74
CA ILE A 138 -16.70 2.14 11.91
C ILE A 138 -15.36 2.18 12.66
N ALA A 139 -14.41 2.94 12.15
CA ALA A 139 -13.20 3.29 12.87
C ALA A 139 -13.46 4.55 13.71
N ILE A 140 -13.07 4.54 14.99
CA ILE A 140 -13.23 5.67 15.90
C ILE A 140 -11.93 5.89 16.69
N ALA A 141 -11.46 7.13 16.75
CA ALA A 141 -10.29 7.54 17.53
C ALA A 141 -10.54 8.84 18.30
N CYS A 142 -9.95 8.95 19.49
CA CYS A 142 -9.86 10.19 20.26
C CYS A 142 -8.45 10.37 20.83
N GLU A 143 -7.83 11.49 20.52
CA GLU A 143 -6.52 11.90 21.01
C GLU A 143 -6.63 13.02 22.05
N THR A 144 -7.77 13.72 22.11
CA THR A 144 -8.01 14.82 23.04
C THR A 144 -9.25 14.61 23.91
N ASP A 145 -9.28 15.26 25.08
CA ASP A 145 -10.47 15.23 25.95
C ASP A 145 -11.67 15.97 25.33
N GLU A 146 -11.43 16.85 24.36
CA GLU A 146 -12.49 17.51 23.59
C GLU A 146 -13.19 16.51 22.66
N GLN A 147 -12.43 15.72 21.91
CA GLN A 147 -12.96 14.64 21.07
C GLN A 147 -13.70 13.61 21.93
N TRP A 148 -13.17 13.26 23.10
CA TRP A 148 -13.85 12.37 24.03
C TRP A 148 -15.21 12.93 24.49
N ARG A 149 -15.26 14.19 24.91
CA ARG A 149 -16.53 14.84 25.30
C ARG A 149 -17.53 14.94 24.15
N ALA A 150 -17.06 15.20 22.94
CA ALA A 150 -17.90 15.21 21.74
C ALA A 150 -18.47 13.81 21.44
N LEU A 151 -17.64 12.76 21.56
CA LEU A 151 -18.05 11.37 21.40
C LEU A 151 -19.14 11.00 22.42
N LEU A 152 -18.96 11.37 23.70
CA LEU A 152 -19.98 11.15 24.74
C LEU A 152 -21.30 11.85 24.41
N ALA A 153 -21.25 13.09 23.91
CA ALA A 153 -22.42 13.85 23.52
C ALA A 153 -23.20 13.18 22.38
N VAL A 154 -22.51 12.64 21.37
CA VAL A 154 -23.14 11.88 20.27
C VAL A 154 -23.73 10.57 20.77
N ALA A 155 -23.07 9.90 21.72
CA ALA A 155 -23.55 8.65 22.29
C ALA A 155 -24.75 8.82 23.24
N GLY A 156 -25.05 10.05 23.69
CA GLY A 156 -26.27 10.38 24.43
C GLY A 156 -26.47 9.56 25.71
N GLY A 157 -25.38 9.27 26.44
CA GLY A 157 -25.42 8.47 27.66
C GLY A 157 -25.16 6.97 27.49
N ALA A 158 -25.08 6.44 26.27
CA ALA A 158 -24.93 5.00 26.02
C ALA A 158 -23.58 4.40 26.49
N ILE A 159 -22.57 5.24 26.69
CA ILE A 159 -21.20 4.87 27.07
C ILE A 159 -20.70 5.67 28.28
N GLU A 160 -21.63 6.29 29.02
CA GLU A 160 -21.31 7.02 30.24
C GLU A 160 -21.22 6.08 31.46
N GLY A 161 -20.54 6.53 32.52
CA GLY A 161 -20.76 5.97 33.86
C GLY A 161 -19.71 5.00 34.40
N VAL A 162 -18.53 4.89 33.78
CA VAL A 162 -17.39 4.19 34.41
C VAL A 162 -16.44 5.21 35.04
N ASP A 163 -16.24 5.09 36.36
CA ASP A 163 -15.31 5.91 37.11
C ASP A 163 -13.90 5.83 36.49
N GLY A 164 -13.31 6.98 36.18
CA GLY A 164 -11.96 7.09 35.63
C GLY A 164 -11.89 7.46 34.14
N TRP A 165 -12.97 7.33 33.36
CA TRP A 165 -12.96 7.66 31.92
C TRP A 165 -12.91 9.17 31.61
N GLN A 166 -13.04 10.03 32.63
CA GLN A 166 -12.90 11.48 32.49
C GLN A 166 -11.48 11.88 32.07
N ALA A 167 -10.47 11.09 32.46
CA ALA A 167 -9.07 11.31 32.11
C ALA A 167 -8.57 10.27 31.11
N ALA A 168 -7.70 10.69 30.18
CA ALA A 168 -7.12 9.81 29.16
C ALA A 168 -6.40 8.58 29.75
N ALA A 169 -5.66 8.76 30.84
CA ALA A 169 -4.97 7.67 31.52
C ALA A 169 -5.94 6.61 32.06
N GLY A 170 -7.08 7.05 32.60
CA GLY A 170 -8.12 6.13 33.09
C GLY A 170 -8.72 5.35 31.93
N ARG A 171 -9.13 6.02 30.85
CA ARG A 171 -9.59 5.37 29.60
C ARG A 171 -8.61 4.30 29.13
N LYS A 172 -7.32 4.65 29.03
CA LYS A 172 -6.28 3.74 28.56
C LYS A 172 -6.08 2.53 29.49
N SER A 173 -6.09 2.74 30.80
CA SER A 173 -5.95 1.65 31.78
C SER A 173 -7.12 0.66 31.78
N SER A 174 -8.28 1.09 31.29
CA SER A 174 -9.52 0.30 31.21
C SER A 174 -9.99 0.10 29.75
N GLU A 175 -9.06 0.12 28.80
CA GLU A 175 -9.34 0.14 27.36
C GLU A 175 -10.23 -1.03 26.92
N ALA A 176 -10.02 -2.24 27.48
CA ALA A 176 -10.87 -3.38 27.16
C ALA A 176 -12.36 -3.16 27.53
N SER A 177 -12.64 -2.53 28.68
CA SER A 177 -14.00 -2.20 29.09
C SER A 177 -14.60 -1.06 28.25
N LEU A 178 -13.76 -0.09 27.87
CA LEU A 178 -14.15 1.00 26.97
C LEU A 178 -14.51 0.47 25.57
N ASP A 179 -13.66 -0.40 25.00
CA ASP A 179 -13.90 -1.04 23.71
C ASP A 179 -15.19 -1.89 23.72
N ALA A 180 -15.47 -2.58 24.82
CA ALA A 180 -16.71 -3.33 24.98
C ALA A 180 -17.95 -2.41 25.00
N ALA A 181 -17.88 -1.29 25.72
CA ALA A 181 -18.96 -0.31 25.76
C ALA A 181 -19.20 0.34 24.39
N LEU A 182 -18.14 0.72 23.68
CA LEU A 182 -18.23 1.26 22.32
C LEU A 182 -18.80 0.23 21.36
N SER A 183 -18.32 -1.01 21.39
CA SER A 183 -18.85 -2.10 20.55
C SER A 183 -20.34 -2.32 20.79
N ALA A 184 -20.79 -2.30 22.05
CA ALA A 184 -22.20 -2.47 22.38
C ALA A 184 -23.06 -1.30 21.87
N TRP A 185 -22.56 -0.07 21.98
CA TRP A 185 -23.25 1.11 21.50
C TRP A 185 -23.34 1.16 19.96
N THR A 186 -22.23 0.92 19.25
CA THR A 186 -22.17 1.03 17.79
C THR A 186 -22.93 -0.10 17.09
N ALA A 187 -23.05 -1.29 17.70
CA ALA A 187 -23.67 -2.46 17.07
C ALA A 187 -25.11 -2.24 16.57
N GLY A 188 -25.85 -1.32 17.17
CA GLY A 188 -27.21 -0.94 16.76
C GLY A 188 -27.30 0.28 15.84
N GLN A 189 -26.18 0.93 15.50
CA GLN A 189 -26.15 2.20 14.77
C GLN A 189 -26.01 1.97 13.26
N ASN A 190 -26.64 2.84 12.46
CA ASN A 190 -26.31 2.94 11.04
C ASN A 190 -24.90 3.54 10.89
N ARG A 191 -24.00 2.84 10.18
CA ARG A 191 -22.58 3.22 10.04
C ARG A 191 -22.42 4.66 9.51
N ASP A 192 -23.03 4.97 8.38
CA ASP A 192 -22.77 6.22 7.67
C ASP A 192 -23.37 7.43 8.42
N ALA A 193 -24.57 7.28 8.96
CA ALA A 193 -25.18 8.31 9.80
C ALA A 193 -24.38 8.56 11.10
N LEU A 194 -23.80 7.51 11.67
CA LEU A 194 -22.93 7.63 12.85
C LEU A 194 -21.61 8.33 12.49
N VAL A 195 -20.97 7.97 11.38
CA VAL A 195 -19.77 8.66 10.87
C VAL A 195 -20.05 10.15 10.70
N GLU A 196 -21.13 10.52 10.01
CA GLU A 196 -21.51 11.91 9.79
C GLU A 196 -21.69 12.67 11.11
N SER A 197 -22.39 12.06 12.06
CA SER A 197 -22.64 12.64 13.39
C SER A 197 -21.35 12.86 14.18
N LEU A 198 -20.46 11.87 14.20
CA LEU A 198 -19.17 11.92 14.90
C LEU A 198 -18.23 12.95 14.27
N VAL A 199 -18.07 12.93 12.95
CA VAL A 199 -17.22 13.89 12.22
C VAL A 199 -17.73 15.32 12.38
N THR A 200 -19.04 15.54 12.31
CA THR A 200 -19.66 16.86 12.55
C THR A 200 -19.39 17.37 13.97
N ALA A 201 -19.32 16.47 14.95
CA ALA A 201 -18.97 16.79 16.33
C ALA A 201 -17.46 16.97 16.57
N GLY A 202 -16.62 16.77 15.55
CA GLY A 202 -15.15 16.89 15.64
C GLY A 202 -14.43 15.63 16.11
N VAL A 203 -15.11 14.49 16.16
CA VAL A 203 -14.51 13.18 16.48
C VAL A 203 -13.86 12.59 15.22
N ILE A 204 -12.69 11.97 15.37
CA ILE A 204 -12.03 11.26 14.28
C ILE A 204 -12.77 9.93 14.06
N ALA A 205 -13.56 9.86 12.99
CA ALA A 205 -14.29 8.67 12.63
C ALA A 205 -14.35 8.48 11.10
N ALA A 206 -14.38 7.23 10.66
CA ALA A 206 -14.48 6.88 9.25
C ALA A 206 -15.17 5.51 9.08
N PRO A 207 -15.86 5.27 7.94
CA PRO A 207 -16.34 3.94 7.63
C PRO A 207 -15.17 3.04 7.25
N VAL A 208 -15.25 1.75 7.58
CA VAL A 208 -14.43 0.73 6.93
C VAL A 208 -15.16 0.37 5.65
N LEU A 209 -14.54 0.67 4.51
CA LEU A 209 -15.09 0.39 3.19
C LEU A 209 -14.53 -0.93 2.66
N ASP A 210 -15.40 -1.75 2.08
CA ASP A 210 -14.97 -2.90 1.27
C ASP A 210 -14.61 -2.49 -0.18
N GLY A 211 -14.22 -3.47 -1.00
CA GLY A 211 -13.85 -3.21 -2.39
C GLY A 211 -15.00 -2.73 -3.29
N LEU A 212 -16.24 -3.15 -3.02
CA LEU A 212 -17.41 -2.73 -3.78
C LEU A 212 -17.78 -1.29 -3.43
N GLU A 213 -17.73 -0.96 -2.15
CA GLU A 213 -17.96 0.39 -1.66
C GLU A 213 -16.89 1.36 -2.17
N LEU A 214 -15.62 0.94 -2.16
CA LEU A 214 -14.52 1.74 -2.70
C LEU A 214 -14.71 2.01 -4.21
N ALA A 215 -15.10 1.00 -4.99
CA ALA A 215 -15.35 1.18 -6.43
C ALA A 215 -16.52 2.15 -6.72
N ALA A 216 -17.48 2.22 -5.81
CA ALA A 216 -18.62 3.12 -5.89
C ALA A 216 -18.39 4.49 -5.23
N ASP A 217 -17.24 4.72 -4.58
CA ASP A 217 -17.01 5.92 -3.78
C ASP A 217 -16.98 7.19 -4.64
N VAL A 218 -17.94 8.07 -4.37
CA VAL A 218 -18.12 9.34 -5.10
C VAL A 218 -16.92 10.24 -4.86
N SER A 219 -16.40 10.29 -3.62
CA SER A 219 -15.26 11.13 -3.28
C SER A 219 -14.00 10.72 -4.04
N ALA A 220 -13.73 9.42 -4.18
CA ALA A 220 -12.62 8.88 -4.94
C ALA A 220 -12.74 9.22 -6.43
N ARG A 221 -13.94 9.11 -7.01
CA ARG A 221 -14.21 9.49 -8.40
C ARG A 221 -14.06 10.99 -8.63
N GLU A 222 -14.63 11.82 -7.77
CA GLU A 222 -14.50 13.29 -7.84
C GLU A 222 -13.05 13.74 -7.60
N ARG A 223 -12.31 13.01 -6.76
CA ARG A 223 -10.86 13.19 -6.60
C ARG A 223 -10.04 12.49 -7.69
N GLY A 224 -10.67 11.95 -8.72
CA GLY A 224 -10.01 11.42 -9.92
C GLY A 224 -8.99 10.31 -9.63
N ILE A 225 -9.09 9.62 -8.48
CA ILE A 225 -8.23 8.47 -8.21
C ILE A 225 -8.80 7.23 -8.89
N LEU A 226 -10.12 7.12 -9.00
CA LEU A 226 -10.78 6.09 -9.80
C LEU A 226 -11.05 6.65 -11.20
N VAL A 227 -10.48 6.01 -12.21
CA VAL A 227 -10.63 6.40 -13.61
C VAL A 227 -11.11 5.22 -14.44
N ASP A 228 -12.01 5.51 -15.38
CA ASP A 228 -12.49 4.52 -16.33
C ASP A 228 -11.53 4.45 -17.53
N VAL A 229 -11.20 3.22 -17.93
CA VAL A 229 -10.27 2.92 -19.02
C VAL A 229 -10.91 1.88 -19.93
N GLU A 230 -10.84 2.11 -21.24
CA GLU A 230 -11.22 1.13 -22.25
C GLU A 230 -9.98 0.36 -22.70
N HIS A 231 -9.95 -0.94 -22.45
CA HIS A 231 -8.90 -1.83 -22.93
C HIS A 231 -9.41 -2.66 -24.11
N VAL A 232 -8.60 -2.79 -25.16
CA VAL A 232 -9.00 -3.43 -26.43
C VAL A 232 -9.50 -4.88 -26.26
N GLU A 233 -8.91 -5.65 -25.34
CA GLU A 233 -9.31 -7.05 -25.09
C GLU A 233 -10.32 -7.26 -23.95
N VAL A 234 -10.22 -6.49 -22.85
CA VAL A 234 -11.06 -6.71 -21.65
C VAL A 234 -12.23 -5.74 -21.54
N GLY A 235 -12.32 -4.77 -22.46
CA GLY A 235 -13.35 -3.73 -22.49
C GLY A 235 -13.17 -2.70 -21.39
N HIS A 236 -14.31 -2.18 -20.92
CA HIS A 236 -14.38 -1.16 -19.88
C HIS A 236 -13.90 -1.69 -18.53
N MET A 237 -12.99 -0.97 -17.89
CA MET A 237 -12.48 -1.28 -16.56
C MET A 237 -12.17 -0.02 -15.76
N GLN A 238 -12.22 -0.13 -14.43
CA GLN A 238 -11.76 0.93 -13.53
C GLN A 238 -10.31 0.71 -13.13
N GLN A 239 -9.52 1.77 -13.09
CA GLN A 239 -8.14 1.76 -12.65
C GLN A 239 -7.87 2.85 -11.60
N LEU A 240 -6.83 2.63 -10.80
CA LEU A 240 -6.32 3.63 -9.87
C LEU A 240 -5.31 4.54 -10.58
N ALA A 241 -5.59 5.83 -10.60
CA ALA A 241 -4.66 6.86 -11.08
C ALA A 241 -3.59 7.19 -10.02
N SER A 242 -2.70 8.12 -10.37
CA SER A 242 -1.72 8.63 -9.40
C SER A 242 -2.42 9.38 -8.25
N PRO A 243 -2.06 9.11 -6.98
CA PRO A 243 -2.59 9.86 -5.85
C PRO A 243 -1.97 11.27 -5.72
N PHE A 244 -0.90 11.56 -6.48
CA PHE A 244 -0.23 12.85 -6.45
C PHE A 244 -0.84 13.83 -7.43
N ARG A 245 -1.02 15.08 -6.98
CA ARG A 245 -1.47 16.21 -7.80
C ARG A 245 -0.46 17.33 -7.70
N PHE A 246 0.10 17.71 -8.83
CA PHE A 246 1.02 18.81 -8.92
C PHE A 246 0.26 20.08 -9.31
N GLY A 247 0.37 21.12 -8.50
CA GLY A 247 -0.15 22.44 -8.87
C GLY A 247 0.59 22.97 -10.09
N GLY A 248 -0.14 23.44 -11.10
CA GLY A 248 0.43 24.02 -12.32
C GLY A 248 0.74 23.03 -13.45
N SER A 249 0.31 21.77 -13.34
CA SER A 249 0.36 20.81 -14.44
C SER A 249 -0.91 19.96 -14.48
N ASP A 250 -1.30 19.53 -15.68
CA ASP A 250 -2.40 18.58 -15.84
C ASP A 250 -2.03 17.21 -15.23
N PRO A 251 -3.00 16.46 -14.70
CA PRO A 251 -2.79 15.08 -14.28
C PRO A 251 -2.25 14.23 -15.44
N VAL A 252 -1.37 13.28 -15.13
CA VAL A 252 -0.90 12.31 -16.13
C VAL A 252 -2.07 11.44 -16.55
N PRO A 253 -2.43 11.39 -17.85
CA PRO A 253 -3.49 10.52 -18.32
C PRO A 253 -3.15 9.06 -18.08
N ILE A 254 -4.11 8.31 -17.53
CA ILE A 254 -4.02 6.86 -17.46
C ILE A 254 -4.50 6.29 -18.80
N ARG A 255 -3.73 5.34 -19.32
CA ARG A 255 -3.99 4.63 -20.58
C ARG A 255 -4.06 3.13 -20.30
N PRO A 256 -4.77 2.33 -21.12
CA PRO A 256 -4.80 0.89 -20.93
C PRO A 256 -3.39 0.29 -20.97
N ALA A 257 -3.25 -0.86 -20.30
CA ALA A 257 -2.06 -1.69 -20.45
C ALA A 257 -1.88 -2.07 -21.93
N PRO A 258 -0.64 -2.17 -22.42
CA PRO A 258 -0.40 -2.58 -23.79
C PRO A 258 -0.68 -4.05 -24.02
N LEU A 259 -1.03 -4.41 -25.25
CA LEU A 259 -0.99 -5.78 -25.71
C LEU A 259 0.43 -6.32 -25.72
N HIS A 260 0.55 -7.65 -25.63
CA HIS A 260 1.81 -8.33 -25.85
C HIS A 260 2.37 -7.93 -27.23
N GLY A 261 3.59 -7.39 -27.25
CA GLY A 261 4.25 -6.98 -28.49
C GLY A 261 3.77 -5.67 -29.14
N GLU A 262 2.76 -4.98 -28.60
CA GLU A 262 2.09 -3.83 -29.24
C GLU A 262 3.08 -2.78 -29.78
N HIS A 263 4.09 -2.44 -28.97
CA HIS A 263 5.07 -1.41 -29.30
C HIS A 263 6.35 -1.97 -29.94
N SER A 264 6.39 -3.25 -30.34
CA SER A 264 7.60 -3.90 -30.85
C SER A 264 8.10 -3.22 -32.13
N LEU A 265 7.23 -2.99 -33.11
CA LEU A 265 7.62 -2.31 -34.35
C LEU A 265 8.15 -0.89 -34.08
N GLU A 266 7.47 -0.14 -33.22
CA GLU A 266 7.86 1.22 -32.82
C GLU A 266 9.27 1.24 -32.22
N VAL A 267 9.55 0.36 -31.26
CA VAL A 267 10.86 0.27 -30.60
C VAL A 267 11.97 -0.06 -31.60
N PHE A 268 11.78 -1.09 -32.41
CA PHE A 268 12.84 -1.57 -33.32
C PHE A 268 13.10 -0.60 -34.47
N GLN A 269 12.06 0.00 -35.06
CA GLN A 269 12.25 0.92 -36.18
C GLN A 269 12.61 2.34 -35.71
N GLN A 270 11.83 2.92 -34.77
CA GLN A 270 11.97 4.33 -34.43
C GLN A 270 13.13 4.60 -33.48
N PHE A 271 13.38 3.70 -32.52
CA PHE A 271 14.42 3.90 -31.51
C PHE A 271 15.74 3.21 -31.87
N LEU A 272 15.70 2.05 -32.54
CA LEU A 272 16.90 1.32 -32.95
C LEU A 272 17.30 1.57 -34.41
N GLY A 273 16.45 2.23 -35.21
CA GLY A 273 16.75 2.58 -36.60
C GLY A 273 16.79 1.39 -37.55
N MET A 274 16.14 0.27 -37.20
CA MET A 274 16.12 -0.93 -38.04
C MET A 274 15.19 -0.76 -39.24
N SER A 275 15.58 -1.37 -40.36
CA SER A 275 14.72 -1.43 -41.56
C SER A 275 13.51 -2.36 -41.34
N GLU A 276 12.51 -2.24 -42.21
CA GLU A 276 11.36 -3.15 -42.21
C GLU A 276 11.78 -4.60 -42.47
N GLU A 277 12.76 -4.82 -43.35
CA GLU A 277 13.30 -6.15 -43.66
C GLU A 277 14.05 -6.75 -42.46
N GLU A 278 14.86 -5.95 -41.76
CA GLU A 278 15.57 -6.39 -40.55
C GLU A 278 14.59 -6.78 -39.44
N TYR A 279 13.56 -5.95 -39.22
CA TYR A 279 12.50 -6.24 -38.25
C TYR A 279 11.73 -7.52 -38.62
N ALA A 280 11.32 -7.66 -39.89
CA ALA A 280 10.61 -8.84 -40.37
C ALA A 280 11.42 -10.13 -40.17
N ALA A 281 12.75 -10.08 -40.37
CA ALA A 281 13.63 -11.21 -40.11
C ALA A 281 13.65 -11.59 -38.61
N LEU A 282 13.65 -10.61 -37.70
CA LEU A 282 13.60 -10.85 -36.25
C LEU A 282 12.25 -11.42 -35.80
N VAL A 283 11.14 -10.96 -36.39
CA VAL A 283 9.80 -11.52 -36.16
C VAL A 283 9.76 -12.98 -36.59
N ALA A 284 10.24 -13.28 -37.81
CA ALA A 284 10.29 -14.65 -38.33
C ALA A 284 11.17 -15.58 -37.49
N ALA A 285 12.18 -15.03 -36.81
CA ALA A 285 13.05 -15.75 -35.89
C ALA A 285 12.51 -15.88 -34.45
N GLY A 286 11.33 -15.32 -34.14
CA GLY A 286 10.74 -15.37 -32.79
C GLY A 286 11.46 -14.51 -31.75
N ILE A 287 12.25 -13.52 -32.17
CA ILE A 287 13.05 -12.67 -31.25
C ILE A 287 12.25 -11.48 -30.72
N THR A 288 11.21 -11.07 -31.44
CA THR A 288 10.38 -9.91 -31.07
C THR A 288 9.14 -10.34 -30.28
N GLY A 289 8.49 -9.39 -29.60
CA GLY A 289 7.21 -9.64 -28.93
C GLY A 289 6.04 -9.92 -29.86
N MET A 290 6.27 -9.95 -31.18
CA MET A 290 5.29 -10.32 -32.22
C MET A 290 5.55 -11.72 -32.79
N GLY A 291 6.58 -12.42 -32.31
CA GLY A 291 6.80 -13.82 -32.64
C GLY A 291 5.62 -14.67 -32.18
N PRO A 292 5.32 -15.81 -32.84
CA PRO A 292 4.29 -16.71 -32.32
C PRO A 292 4.66 -17.07 -30.88
N PRO A 293 3.71 -17.03 -29.91
CA PRO A 293 3.99 -17.62 -28.62
C PRO A 293 4.47 -19.04 -28.89
N ASP A 294 5.56 -19.45 -28.23
CA ASP A 294 5.98 -20.85 -28.27
C ASP A 294 4.73 -21.69 -28.09
N GLN A 295 4.48 -22.64 -29.01
CA GLN A 295 3.41 -23.60 -28.79
C GLN A 295 3.77 -24.27 -27.47
N VAL A 296 3.09 -23.87 -26.40
CA VAL A 296 3.11 -24.59 -25.15
C VAL A 296 2.51 -25.93 -25.54
N GLU A 297 3.37 -26.92 -25.78
CA GLU A 297 2.94 -28.31 -25.83
C GLU A 297 2.14 -28.50 -24.55
N GLU A 298 0.83 -28.73 -24.69
CA GLU A 298 -0.03 -29.13 -23.57
C GLU A 298 0.60 -30.39 -22.99
N GLN A 299 1.44 -30.23 -21.96
CA GLN A 299 1.73 -31.31 -21.05
C GLN A 299 0.42 -31.56 -20.31
N ALA A 300 -0.38 -32.44 -20.90
CA ALA A 300 -1.53 -33.05 -20.28
C ALA A 300 -1.07 -33.70 -18.97
N HIS A 301 -1.25 -33.00 -17.86
CA HIS A 301 -1.16 -33.58 -16.54
C HIS A 301 -2.41 -34.44 -16.34
N ALA A 302 -2.25 -35.74 -16.60
CA ALA A 302 -3.11 -36.81 -16.09
C ALA A 302 -2.86 -37.05 -14.60
#